data_AF-A0A963LMK5-F1
#
_entry.id   AF-A0A963LMK5-F1
#
_cell.length_a   1.000
_cell.length_b   1.000
_cell.length_c   1.000
_cell.angle_alpha   90.00
_cell.angle_beta   90.00
_cell.angle_gamma   90.00
#
_symmetry.space_group_name_H-M   'P 1'
#
loop_
_entity.id
_entity.type
_entity.pdbx_description
1 polymer ?
#
loop_
_entity_poly.entity_id
_entity_poly.type
_entity_poly.pdbx_seq_one_letter_code
_entity_poly.pdbx_strand_id
1 'polypeptide(L)'
;MTRSAATHPGRVLAATLLLATLVGCASVALPPHYDPPPILTPQTAPAPVPPPPPVAQSQPVSPMQPVPLPLPPVGATPAPPPMPLPAATPPPPPTEQADPNASLVTFSTRMDGDSAVPPTRSAGTGELDALYDTRSHLLRWKAKWSGLSAPITAVQFHAPGEIGQTAPPTMVWPGPFGPTYEGRATLTNQQATDLLSGRWYVNVYTANYPAGEIRGQLREVR
;
A
#
# COMPACT_ATOMS: atom_id res chain seq x y z
N MET A 1 -55.16 6.60 43.36
CA MET A 1 -53.71 6.37 43.55
C MET A 1 -53.52 5.03 44.24
N THR A 2 -52.55 4.25 43.72
CA THR A 2 -51.79 3.14 44.35
C THR A 2 -52.45 1.80 44.74
N ARG A 3 -52.35 0.87 43.77
CA ARG A 3 -51.78 -0.51 43.78
C ARG A 3 -52.30 -1.60 44.75
N SER A 4 -52.86 -2.64 44.12
CA SER A 4 -53.06 -4.02 44.58
C SER A 4 -51.76 -4.77 44.85
N ALA A 5 -51.77 -5.62 45.89
CA ALA A 5 -50.86 -6.75 46.09
C ALA A 5 -51.72 -8.01 46.31
N ALA A 6 -51.45 -9.07 45.55
CA ALA A 6 -52.15 -10.35 45.64
C ALA A 6 -51.27 -11.40 46.32
N THR A 7 -51.91 -12.14 47.23
CA THR A 7 -51.36 -13.16 48.12
C THR A 7 -51.52 -14.58 47.51
N HIS A 8 -50.63 -15.49 47.92
CA HIS A 8 -50.38 -16.90 47.53
C HIS A 8 -51.60 -17.87 47.48
N PRO A 9 -51.47 -19.08 46.89
CA PRO A 9 -50.91 -20.30 47.56
C PRO A 9 -50.00 -21.12 46.58
N GLY A 10 -49.20 -22.14 46.91
CA GLY A 10 -49.17 -23.09 48.02
C GLY A 10 -48.99 -24.52 47.45
N ARG A 11 -47.73 -25.00 47.40
CA ARG A 11 -47.17 -26.37 47.54
C ARG A 11 -48.03 -27.61 47.17
N VAL A 12 -47.48 -28.55 46.39
CA VAL A 12 -47.24 -29.99 46.74
C VAL A 12 -46.10 -30.56 45.87
N LEU A 13 -45.25 -31.40 46.48
CA LEU A 13 -44.04 -32.04 45.97
C LEU A 13 -44.27 -33.39 45.24
N ALA A 14 -43.18 -33.83 44.57
CA ALA A 14 -42.80 -35.20 44.17
C ALA A 14 -43.27 -35.69 42.79
N ALA A 15 -42.52 -36.46 41.99
CA ALA A 15 -41.10 -36.79 41.80
C ALA A 15 -41.06 -37.76 40.59
N THR A 16 -39.88 -38.02 40.01
CA THR A 16 -39.54 -39.07 39.00
C THR A 16 -39.96 -38.77 37.54
N LEU A 17 -39.21 -39.04 36.45
CA LEU A 17 -37.95 -39.75 36.20
C LEU A 17 -37.41 -39.36 34.79
N LEU A 18 -36.08 -39.25 34.66
CA LEU A 18 -35.14 -39.52 33.53
C LEU A 18 -35.47 -39.27 32.02
N LEU A 19 -34.43 -38.72 31.37
CA LEU A 19 -33.87 -39.00 30.02
C LEU A 19 -34.61 -38.50 28.76
N ALA A 20 -33.98 -37.60 28.00
CA ALA A 20 -32.98 -37.93 26.97
C ALA A 20 -32.75 -36.72 26.03
N THR A 21 -31.49 -36.34 25.88
CA THR A 21 -31.00 -35.36 24.91
C THR A 21 -31.14 -35.88 23.48
N LEU A 22 -31.81 -35.15 22.59
CA LEU A 22 -31.64 -35.32 21.15
C LEU A 22 -31.30 -33.98 20.51
N VAL A 23 -30.00 -33.86 20.25
CA VAL A 23 -29.36 -32.92 19.34
C VAL A 23 -30.02 -33.07 17.97
N GLY A 24 -30.68 -32.01 17.51
CA GLY A 24 -31.14 -31.90 16.14
C GLY A 24 -29.94 -31.62 15.23
N CYS A 25 -29.38 -32.67 14.63
CA CYS A 25 -28.44 -32.53 13.52
C CYS A 25 -29.22 -31.98 12.31
N ALA A 26 -28.98 -30.73 11.94
CA ALA A 26 -29.41 -30.19 10.66
C ALA A 26 -28.60 -30.87 9.55
N SER A 27 -29.22 -31.81 8.84
CA SER A 27 -28.64 -32.38 7.62
C SER A 27 -28.70 -31.32 6.51
N VAL A 28 -27.55 -30.74 6.18
CA VAL A 28 -27.38 -29.94 4.96
C VAL A 28 -27.58 -30.86 3.76
N ALA A 29 -28.59 -30.55 2.94
CA ALA A 29 -28.79 -31.20 1.65
C ALA A 29 -27.63 -30.81 0.71
N LEU A 30 -26.76 -31.76 0.39
CA LEU A 30 -25.74 -31.60 -0.64
C LEU A 30 -26.40 -31.63 -2.04
N PRO A 31 -26.01 -30.74 -2.97
CA PRO A 31 -26.50 -30.80 -4.34
C PRO A 31 -26.06 -32.12 -5.01
N PRO A 32 -26.85 -32.65 -5.97
CA PRO A 32 -26.48 -33.87 -6.68
C PRO A 32 -25.29 -33.63 -7.60
N HIS A 33 -24.30 -34.53 -7.53
CA HIS A 33 -23.16 -34.69 -8.43
C HIS A 33 -22.16 -33.52 -8.49
N TYR A 34 -21.21 -33.53 -7.56
CA TYR A 34 -19.92 -32.88 -7.74
C TYR A 34 -19.08 -33.72 -8.72
N ASP A 35 -18.87 -33.20 -9.93
CA ASP A 35 -17.91 -33.71 -10.91
C ASP A 35 -16.59 -32.93 -10.71
N PRO A 36 -15.56 -33.54 -10.08
CA PRO A 36 -14.30 -32.84 -9.89
C PRO A 36 -13.64 -32.58 -11.26
N PRO A 37 -13.08 -31.38 -11.51
CA PRO A 37 -12.30 -31.17 -12.71
C PRO A 37 -11.14 -32.18 -12.77
N PRO A 38 -10.74 -32.65 -13.97
CA PRO A 38 -9.63 -33.58 -14.10
C PRO A 38 -8.38 -32.98 -13.45
N ILE A 39 -7.71 -33.76 -12.60
CA ILE A 39 -6.40 -33.38 -12.07
C ILE A 39 -5.46 -33.30 -13.26
N LEU A 40 -5.06 -32.07 -13.61
CA LEU A 40 -3.92 -31.85 -14.49
C LEU A 40 -2.70 -32.43 -13.78
N THR A 41 -2.32 -33.65 -14.14
CA THR A 41 -1.01 -34.20 -13.79
C THR A 41 0.04 -33.16 -14.19
N PRO A 42 1.07 -32.90 -13.37
CA PRO A 42 2.15 -32.01 -13.78
C PRO A 42 2.74 -32.56 -15.07
N GLN A 43 2.51 -31.87 -16.20
CA GLN A 43 3.32 -32.11 -17.37
C GLN A 43 4.76 -31.81 -16.95
N THR A 44 5.66 -32.75 -17.18
CA THR A 44 7.10 -32.56 -16.98
C THR A 44 7.49 -31.27 -17.67
N ALA A 45 7.89 -30.27 -16.89
CA ALA A 45 8.39 -29.02 -17.44
C ALA A 45 9.56 -29.35 -18.40
N PRO A 46 9.61 -28.75 -19.61
CA PRO A 46 10.81 -28.84 -20.41
C PRO A 46 12.01 -28.31 -19.60
N ALA A 47 13.15 -28.99 -19.70
CA ALA A 47 14.35 -28.64 -18.95
C ALA A 47 14.69 -27.14 -19.14
N PRO A 48 15.17 -26.45 -18.08
CA PRO A 48 15.57 -25.05 -18.19
C PRO A 48 16.66 -24.90 -19.25
N VAL A 49 16.43 -24.00 -20.20
CA VAL A 49 17.45 -23.60 -21.18
C VAL A 49 18.61 -22.98 -20.42
N PRO A 50 19.87 -23.40 -20.65
CA PRO A 50 21.02 -22.81 -19.97
C PRO A 50 21.12 -21.31 -20.29
N PRO A 51 21.52 -20.47 -19.32
CA PRO A 51 21.69 -19.04 -19.56
C PRO A 51 22.78 -18.80 -20.61
N PRO A 52 22.64 -17.77 -21.46
CA PRO A 52 23.70 -17.39 -22.39
C PRO A 52 24.98 -16.99 -21.61
N PRO A 53 26.17 -17.20 -22.19
CA PRO A 53 27.42 -16.80 -21.54
C PRO A 53 27.45 -15.30 -21.30
N PRO A 54 28.12 -14.83 -20.21
CA PRO A 54 28.21 -13.41 -19.93
C PRO A 54 28.97 -12.71 -21.06
N VAL A 55 28.31 -11.76 -21.71
CA VAL A 55 28.95 -10.81 -22.62
C VAL A 55 29.94 -9.98 -21.80
N ALA A 56 31.21 -9.99 -22.22
CA ALA A 56 32.28 -9.23 -21.57
C ALA A 56 31.90 -7.75 -21.53
N GLN A 57 31.62 -7.24 -20.34
CA GLN A 57 31.40 -5.81 -20.11
C GLN A 57 32.74 -5.11 -20.21
N SER A 58 32.85 -4.15 -21.14
CA SER A 58 34.01 -3.28 -21.28
C SER A 58 34.27 -2.56 -19.95
N GLN A 59 35.41 -2.84 -19.33
CA GLN A 59 35.81 -2.18 -18.09
C GLN A 59 36.00 -0.67 -18.33
N PRO A 60 35.50 0.21 -17.44
CA PRO A 60 35.79 1.63 -17.53
C PRO A 60 37.27 1.88 -17.24
N VAL A 61 37.95 2.57 -18.16
CA VAL A 61 39.32 3.05 -18.00
C VAL A 61 39.41 4.00 -16.80
N SER A 62 40.35 3.74 -15.89
CA SER A 62 40.66 4.62 -14.76
C SER A 62 41.02 6.03 -15.25
N PRO A 63 40.52 7.11 -14.64
CA PRO A 63 40.94 8.46 -15.01
C PRO A 63 42.41 8.71 -14.63
N MET A 64 43.18 9.27 -15.56
CA MET A 64 44.55 9.75 -15.32
C MET A 64 44.53 10.81 -14.21
N GLN A 65 45.46 10.70 -13.27
CA GLN A 65 45.67 11.71 -12.22
C GLN A 65 46.23 13.02 -12.83
N PRO A 66 45.83 14.21 -12.34
CA PRO A 66 46.40 15.47 -12.82
C PRO A 66 47.83 15.67 -12.34
N VAL A 67 48.72 16.09 -13.25
CA VAL A 67 50.09 16.53 -12.94
C VAL A 67 50.03 17.86 -12.16
N PRO A 68 50.84 18.08 -11.10
CA PRO A 68 50.88 19.37 -10.40
C PRO A 68 51.57 20.44 -11.26
N LEU A 69 50.95 21.62 -11.39
CA LEU A 69 51.55 22.80 -12.02
C LEU A 69 52.54 23.52 -11.06
N PRO A 70 53.61 24.16 -11.57
CA PRO A 70 54.55 24.92 -10.73
C PRO A 70 53.94 26.23 -10.20
N LEU A 71 54.36 26.63 -9.00
CA LEU A 71 53.92 27.86 -8.32
C LEU A 71 54.50 29.13 -9.00
N PRO A 72 53.72 30.23 -9.12
CA PRO A 72 54.21 31.53 -9.60
C PRO A 72 54.97 32.33 -8.51
N PRO A 73 55.86 33.28 -8.90
CA PRO A 73 56.68 34.06 -7.97
C PRO A 73 55.89 35.17 -7.24
N VAL A 74 56.34 35.45 -6.00
CA VAL A 74 55.80 36.44 -5.07
C VAL A 74 56.23 37.86 -5.49
N GLY A 75 55.27 38.75 -5.73
CA GLY A 75 55.57 40.18 -5.90
C GLY A 75 54.62 40.95 -6.80
N ALA A 76 53.35 41.05 -6.42
CA ALA A 76 52.47 42.13 -6.88
C ALA A 76 51.33 42.26 -5.87
N THR A 77 51.18 43.43 -5.24
CA THR A 77 50.02 43.77 -4.42
C THR A 77 48.89 44.18 -5.36
N PRO A 78 47.74 43.47 -5.41
CA PRO A 78 46.55 43.97 -6.07
C PRO A 78 45.61 44.64 -5.05
N ALA A 79 44.88 45.65 -5.52
CA ALA A 79 43.92 46.49 -4.81
C ALA A 79 42.94 45.74 -3.87
N PRO A 80 42.33 46.43 -2.87
CA PRO A 80 41.27 45.83 -2.08
C PRO A 80 40.12 45.35 -2.97
N PRO A 81 39.50 44.20 -2.68
CA PRO A 81 38.41 43.66 -3.49
C PRO A 81 37.18 44.60 -3.40
N PRO A 82 36.43 44.80 -4.50
CA PRO A 82 35.10 45.38 -4.39
C PRO A 82 34.20 44.44 -3.58
N MET A 83 33.26 45.00 -2.80
CA MET A 83 32.25 44.25 -2.04
C MET A 83 31.53 43.21 -2.93
N PRO A 84 31.03 42.10 -2.34
CA PRO A 84 30.39 41.04 -3.11
C PRO A 84 29.12 41.56 -3.78
N LEU A 85 29.01 41.37 -5.10
CA LEU A 85 27.71 41.35 -5.74
C LEU A 85 26.90 40.22 -5.07
N PRO A 86 25.62 40.42 -4.72
CA PRO A 86 24.81 39.32 -4.21
C PRO A 86 24.84 38.20 -5.25
N ALA A 87 25.27 37.02 -4.83
CA ALA A 87 25.19 35.82 -5.66
C ALA A 87 23.77 35.74 -6.21
N ALA A 88 23.63 35.74 -7.54
CA ALA A 88 22.36 35.50 -8.18
C ALA A 88 21.81 34.19 -7.58
N THR A 89 20.70 34.31 -6.85
CA THR A 89 20.02 33.16 -6.28
C THR A 89 19.79 32.18 -7.42
N PRO A 90 20.19 30.90 -7.31
CA PRO A 90 19.80 29.92 -8.30
C PRO A 90 18.28 30.00 -8.44
N PRO A 91 17.74 30.06 -9.68
CA PRO A 91 16.30 30.09 -9.86
C PRO A 91 15.72 28.89 -9.10
N PRO A 92 14.60 29.06 -8.38
CA PRO A 92 13.96 27.93 -7.72
C PRO A 92 13.77 26.81 -8.75
N PRO A 93 13.89 25.52 -8.37
CA PRO A 93 13.47 24.44 -9.24
C PRO A 93 12.05 24.76 -9.72
N PRO A 94 11.66 24.40 -10.96
CA PRO A 94 10.32 24.73 -11.45
C PRO A 94 9.34 24.27 -10.38
N THR A 95 8.76 25.23 -9.66
CA THR A 95 7.56 24.99 -8.89
C THR A 95 6.64 24.39 -9.93
N GLU A 96 6.29 23.12 -9.79
CA GLU A 96 5.07 22.59 -10.40
C GLU A 96 3.97 23.47 -9.82
N GLN A 97 3.79 24.61 -10.47
CA GLN A 97 2.98 25.71 -10.02
C GLN A 97 1.60 25.10 -10.07
N ALA A 98 1.02 24.84 -8.89
CA ALA A 98 -0.34 24.36 -8.77
C ALA A 98 -1.17 25.23 -9.70
N ASP A 99 -1.69 24.64 -10.77
CA ASP A 99 -2.53 25.37 -11.71
C ASP A 99 -3.62 26.03 -10.85
N PRO A 100 -3.75 27.37 -10.85
CA PRO A 100 -4.73 28.06 -10.01
C PRO A 100 -6.17 27.65 -10.34
N ASN A 101 -6.37 26.87 -11.41
CA ASN A 101 -7.63 26.25 -11.78
C ASN A 101 -7.70 24.76 -11.42
N ALA A 102 -6.64 24.08 -10.98
CA ALA A 102 -6.69 22.65 -10.71
C ALA A 102 -7.79 22.32 -9.69
N SER A 103 -8.74 21.46 -10.07
CA SER A 103 -9.78 20.99 -9.16
C SER A 103 -9.22 19.77 -8.44
N LEU A 104 -8.41 20.08 -7.43
CA LEU A 104 -7.62 19.11 -6.68
C LEU A 104 -8.42 18.57 -5.50
N VAL A 105 -8.37 17.25 -5.33
CA VAL A 105 -8.89 16.53 -4.17
C VAL A 105 -7.73 15.80 -3.52
N THR A 106 -7.52 16.04 -2.23
CA THR A 106 -6.46 15.40 -1.45
C THR A 106 -7.01 14.16 -0.77
N PHE A 107 -6.21 13.10 -0.75
CA PHE A 107 -6.50 11.88 -0.02
C PHE A 107 -5.34 11.53 0.90
N SER A 108 -5.65 10.90 2.03
CA SER A 108 -4.63 10.30 2.88
C SER A 108 -5.08 8.97 3.45
N THR A 109 -4.13 8.16 3.89
CA THR A 109 -4.38 6.98 4.69
C THR A 109 -3.19 6.61 5.56
N ARG A 110 -3.48 6.03 6.72
CA ARG A 110 -2.51 5.29 7.53
C ARG A 110 -2.70 3.80 7.25
N MET A 111 -1.58 3.09 7.14
CA MET A 111 -1.52 1.66 6.93
C MET A 111 -1.01 0.97 8.19
N ASP A 112 -1.66 -0.11 8.58
CA ASP A 112 -1.27 -0.94 9.73
C ASP A 112 -1.73 -2.40 9.52
N GLY A 113 -1.26 -3.29 10.42
CA GLY A 113 -1.59 -4.71 10.38
C GLY A 113 -3.02 -5.03 10.81
N ASP A 114 -3.61 -4.23 11.71
CA ASP A 114 -5.00 -4.43 12.18
C ASP A 114 -6.02 -4.16 11.07
N SER A 115 -5.69 -3.24 10.17
CA SER A 115 -6.48 -2.89 9.00
C SER A 115 -6.39 -3.92 7.87
N ALA A 116 -5.43 -4.85 7.90
CA ALA A 116 -5.32 -5.92 6.91
C ALA A 116 -6.49 -6.91 7.03
N VAL A 117 -6.79 -7.63 5.95
CA VAL A 117 -7.91 -8.58 5.91
C VAL A 117 -7.41 -9.94 5.41
N PRO A 118 -7.30 -10.96 6.28
CA PRO A 118 -7.48 -10.90 7.74
C PRO A 118 -6.40 -10.03 8.44
N PRO A 119 -6.65 -9.54 9.67
CA PRO A 119 -5.67 -8.76 10.42
C PRO A 119 -4.36 -9.51 10.63
N THR A 120 -3.23 -8.81 10.51
CA THR A 120 -1.89 -9.38 10.73
C THR A 120 -1.36 -9.02 12.12
N ARG A 121 -0.28 -9.67 12.54
CA ARG A 121 0.48 -9.32 13.77
C ARG A 121 1.68 -8.42 13.48
N SER A 122 1.72 -7.79 12.31
CA SER A 122 2.85 -6.93 11.96
C SER A 122 2.88 -5.67 12.83
N ALA A 123 4.08 -5.26 13.23
CA ALA A 123 4.34 -3.93 13.81
C ALA A 123 4.54 -2.85 12.72
N GLY A 124 4.42 -3.25 11.45
CA GLY A 124 4.55 -2.40 10.30
C GLY A 124 3.53 -1.26 10.31
N THR A 125 3.98 -0.09 9.90
CA THR A 125 3.13 1.07 9.70
C THR A 125 3.48 1.74 8.38
N GLY A 126 2.51 2.43 7.80
CA GLY A 126 2.73 3.27 6.64
C GLY A 126 1.81 4.46 6.59
N GLU A 127 2.17 5.43 5.78
CA GLU A 127 1.37 6.62 5.47
C GLU A 127 1.39 6.84 3.97
N LEU A 128 0.28 7.30 3.42
CA LEU A 128 0.16 7.68 2.03
C LEU A 128 -0.66 8.96 1.95
N ASP A 129 -0.12 9.94 1.22
CA ASP A 129 -0.80 11.16 0.82
C ASP A 129 -0.91 11.17 -0.70
N ALA A 130 -2.08 11.52 -1.21
CA ALA A 130 -2.35 11.58 -2.64
C ALA A 130 -3.10 12.86 -3.01
N LEU A 131 -2.85 13.32 -4.23
CA LEU A 131 -3.46 14.48 -4.83
C LEU A 131 -4.05 14.05 -6.18
N TYR A 132 -5.36 14.22 -6.31
CA TYR A 132 -6.11 13.88 -7.51
C TYR A 132 -6.61 15.14 -8.20
N ASP A 133 -6.28 15.31 -9.48
CA ASP A 133 -6.87 16.36 -10.31
C ASP A 133 -8.10 15.83 -11.05
N THR A 134 -9.28 16.35 -10.72
CA THR A 134 -10.55 15.90 -11.29
C THR A 134 -10.72 16.27 -12.77
N ARG A 135 -9.89 17.14 -13.34
CA ARG A 135 -9.94 17.49 -14.77
C ARG A 135 -9.08 16.56 -15.61
N SER A 136 -7.82 16.40 -15.21
CA SER A 136 -6.85 15.59 -15.95
C SER A 136 -6.89 14.12 -15.56
N HIS A 137 -7.64 13.79 -14.50
CA HIS A 137 -7.67 12.49 -13.83
C HIS A 137 -6.30 12.02 -13.33
N LEU A 138 -5.35 12.94 -13.17
CA LEU A 138 -4.02 12.60 -12.71
C LEU A 138 -4.01 12.46 -11.19
N LEU A 139 -3.79 11.23 -10.71
CA LEU A 139 -3.48 10.92 -9.33
C LEU A 139 -1.96 10.95 -9.15
N ARG A 140 -1.48 11.71 -8.16
CA ARG A 140 -0.09 11.68 -7.69
C ARG A 140 -0.10 11.27 -6.22
N TRP A 141 0.85 10.45 -5.79
CA TRP A 141 0.92 10.03 -4.39
C TRP A 141 2.34 9.91 -3.90
N LYS A 142 2.49 10.08 -2.58
CA LYS A 142 3.70 9.80 -1.83
C LYS A 142 3.34 8.85 -0.70
N ALA A 143 4.17 7.85 -0.49
CA ALA A 143 4.01 6.89 0.58
C ALA A 143 5.34 6.69 1.33
N LYS A 144 5.23 6.33 2.60
CA LYS A 144 6.35 5.93 3.45
C LYS A 144 5.90 4.82 4.37
N TRP A 145 6.85 4.01 4.83
CA TRP A 145 6.58 2.88 5.72
C TRP A 145 7.76 2.60 6.64
N SER A 146 7.46 1.93 7.74
CA SER A 146 8.45 1.57 8.77
C SER A 146 8.00 0.34 9.53
N GLY A 147 8.93 -0.35 10.18
CA GLY A 147 8.61 -1.51 11.04
C GLY A 147 8.11 -2.74 10.29
N LEU A 148 8.24 -2.78 8.95
CA LEU A 148 7.89 -3.95 8.16
C LEU A 148 8.78 -5.14 8.52
N SER A 149 8.19 -6.33 8.52
CA SER A 149 8.85 -7.56 8.95
C SER A 149 9.87 -8.12 7.95
N ALA A 150 9.77 -7.71 6.69
CA ALA A 150 10.65 -8.10 5.59
C ALA A 150 10.61 -7.03 4.48
N PRO A 151 11.55 -7.07 3.51
CA PRO A 151 11.48 -6.20 2.33
C PRO A 151 10.15 -6.32 1.57
N ILE A 152 9.71 -5.20 1.00
CA ILE A 152 8.49 -5.14 0.20
C ILE A 152 8.67 -5.93 -1.10
N THR A 153 7.69 -6.79 -1.37
CA THR A 153 7.61 -7.59 -2.61
C THR A 153 6.62 -7.01 -3.61
N ALA A 154 5.56 -6.36 -3.13
CA ALA A 154 4.59 -5.65 -3.96
C ALA A 154 3.86 -4.55 -3.17
N VAL A 155 3.35 -3.55 -3.88
CA VAL A 155 2.37 -2.58 -3.37
C VAL A 155 1.26 -2.45 -4.40
N GLN A 156 0.01 -2.48 -3.95
CA GLN A 156 -1.14 -2.47 -4.84
C GLN A 156 -2.25 -1.57 -4.30
N PHE A 157 -2.85 -0.78 -5.19
CA PHE A 157 -4.17 -0.22 -4.94
C PHE A 157 -5.24 -1.23 -5.35
N HIS A 158 -6.28 -1.33 -4.55
CA HIS A 158 -7.43 -2.18 -4.76
C HIS A 158 -8.72 -1.35 -4.77
N ALA A 159 -9.62 -1.71 -5.68
CA ALA A 159 -10.93 -1.09 -5.79
C ALA A 159 -11.87 -1.98 -6.64
N PRO A 160 -13.19 -1.86 -6.46
CA PRO A 160 -13.84 -1.15 -5.35
C PRO A 160 -13.93 -2.03 -4.10
N GLY A 161 -13.50 -1.51 -2.95
CA GLY A 161 -13.65 -2.17 -1.66
C GLY A 161 -13.97 -1.17 -0.55
N GLU A 162 -15.04 -1.42 0.21
CA GLU A 162 -15.32 -0.70 1.45
C GLU A 162 -14.36 -1.14 2.58
N ILE A 163 -14.44 -0.45 3.72
CA ILE A 163 -13.66 -0.80 4.91
C ILE A 163 -13.94 -2.27 5.28
N GLY A 164 -12.87 -3.05 5.44
CA GLY A 164 -12.95 -4.47 5.80
C GLY A 164 -13.27 -5.42 4.62
N GLN A 165 -13.59 -4.89 3.43
CA GLN A 165 -13.85 -5.71 2.24
C GLN A 165 -12.58 -5.88 1.40
N THR A 166 -12.44 -7.02 0.72
CA THR A 166 -11.37 -7.27 -0.26
C THR A 166 -11.86 -6.99 -1.67
N ALA A 167 -11.00 -6.44 -2.51
CA ALA A 167 -11.28 -6.10 -3.91
C ALA A 167 -10.11 -6.55 -4.81
N PRO A 168 -10.31 -6.72 -6.12
CA PRO A 168 -9.21 -6.96 -7.04
C PRO A 168 -8.23 -5.76 -7.08
N PRO A 169 -6.96 -5.99 -7.44
CA PRO A 169 -6.02 -4.89 -7.65
C PRO A 169 -6.48 -4.05 -8.84
N THR A 170 -6.64 -2.75 -8.61
CA THR A 170 -6.89 -1.77 -9.68
C THR A 170 -5.58 -1.19 -10.20
N MET A 171 -4.50 -1.25 -9.44
CA MET A 171 -3.20 -0.73 -9.83
C MET A 171 -2.07 -1.42 -9.06
N VAL A 172 -1.07 -1.92 -9.77
CA VAL A 172 0.15 -2.47 -9.18
C VAL A 172 1.26 -1.44 -9.33
N TRP A 173 1.97 -1.13 -8.25
CA TRP A 173 3.03 -0.13 -8.27
C TRP A 173 4.32 -0.76 -8.80
N PRO A 174 5.04 -0.10 -9.72
CA PRO A 174 6.35 -0.56 -10.14
C PRO A 174 7.37 -0.37 -9.01
N GLY A 175 8.22 -1.38 -8.79
CA GLY A 175 9.39 -1.26 -7.92
C GLY A 175 10.55 -0.50 -8.59
N PRO A 176 11.67 -0.31 -7.87
CA PRO A 176 11.95 -0.79 -6.52
C PRO A 176 11.26 0.02 -5.42
N PHE A 177 11.13 -0.57 -4.22
CA PHE A 177 10.50 0.07 -3.06
C PHE A 177 11.56 0.47 -2.02
N GLY A 178 11.72 1.78 -1.81
CA GLY A 178 12.60 2.35 -0.78
C GLY A 178 11.85 2.66 0.54
N PRO A 179 12.43 3.44 1.46
CA PRO A 179 11.74 3.91 2.67
C PRO A 179 10.56 4.86 2.36
N THR A 180 10.68 5.56 1.23
CA THR A 180 9.66 6.43 0.64
C THR A 180 9.43 6.02 -0.80
N TYR A 181 8.22 6.26 -1.30
CA TYR A 181 7.82 5.97 -2.67
C TYR A 181 6.94 7.06 -3.21
N GLU A 182 7.18 7.48 -4.45
CA GLU A 182 6.33 8.44 -5.16
C GLU A 182 5.82 7.80 -6.43
N GLY A 183 4.55 8.03 -6.74
CA GLY A 183 3.91 7.47 -7.92
C GLY A 183 2.92 8.44 -8.53
N ARG A 184 2.56 8.15 -9.78
CA ARG A 184 1.51 8.87 -10.49
C ARG A 184 0.84 7.98 -11.52
N ALA A 185 -0.44 8.22 -11.77
CA ALA A 185 -1.20 7.53 -12.79
C ALA A 185 -2.40 8.37 -13.23
N THR A 186 -2.76 8.29 -14.51
CA THR A 186 -4.03 8.82 -15.01
C THR A 186 -5.11 7.78 -14.79
N LEU A 187 -6.17 8.14 -14.07
CA LEU A 187 -7.27 7.25 -13.73
C LEU A 187 -8.31 7.20 -14.86
N THR A 188 -8.92 6.03 -15.04
CA THR A 188 -10.16 5.92 -15.82
C THR A 188 -11.33 6.58 -15.07
N ASN A 189 -12.42 6.88 -15.76
CA ASN A 189 -13.62 7.47 -15.13
C ASN A 189 -14.18 6.59 -14.01
N GLN A 190 -14.13 5.27 -14.19
CA GLN A 190 -14.57 4.32 -13.16
C GLN A 190 -13.64 4.36 -11.94
N GLN A 191 -12.32 4.34 -12.16
CA GLN A 191 -11.32 4.44 -11.09
C GLN A 191 -11.45 5.75 -10.30
N ALA A 192 -11.65 6.87 -11.00
CA ALA A 192 -11.90 8.16 -10.39
C ALA A 192 -13.16 8.16 -9.51
N THR A 193 -14.26 7.59 -10.03
CA THR A 193 -15.53 7.47 -9.29
C THR A 193 -15.34 6.63 -8.02
N ASP A 194 -14.64 5.50 -8.12
CA ASP A 194 -14.38 4.62 -6.97
C ASP A 194 -13.45 5.27 -5.94
N LEU A 195 -12.46 6.06 -6.39
CA LEU A 195 -11.56 6.82 -5.51
C LEU A 195 -12.32 7.90 -4.75
N LEU A 196 -13.09 8.73 -5.47
CA LEU A 196 -13.93 9.79 -4.90
C LEU A 196 -15.02 9.24 -3.97
N SER A 197 -15.44 7.99 -4.17
CA SER A 197 -16.37 7.28 -3.28
C SER A 197 -15.69 6.66 -2.05
N GLY A 198 -14.37 6.82 -1.87
CA GLY A 198 -13.61 6.25 -0.75
C GLY A 198 -13.46 4.73 -0.79
N ARG A 199 -13.65 4.10 -1.96
CA ARG A 199 -13.63 2.64 -2.15
C ARG A 199 -12.25 2.11 -2.55
N TRP A 200 -11.21 2.92 -2.35
CA TRP A 200 -9.82 2.57 -2.62
C TRP A 200 -9.07 2.27 -1.34
N TYR A 201 -8.27 1.21 -1.36
CA TYR A 201 -7.27 0.95 -0.33
C TYR A 201 -5.95 0.53 -0.95
N VAL A 202 -4.89 0.70 -0.19
CA VAL A 202 -3.55 0.23 -0.52
C VAL A 202 -3.20 -0.96 0.38
N ASN A 203 -2.59 -1.97 -0.22
CA ASN A 203 -1.96 -3.09 0.48
C ASN A 203 -0.45 -3.09 0.17
N VAL A 204 0.35 -3.31 1.21
CA VAL A 204 1.80 -3.54 1.09
C VAL A 204 2.07 -5.00 1.42
N TYR A 205 2.83 -5.68 0.56
CA TYR A 205 3.12 -7.10 0.65
C TYR A 205 4.59 -7.33 0.94
N THR A 206 4.89 -8.31 1.80
CA THR A 206 6.26 -8.73 2.10
C THR A 206 6.36 -10.25 2.04
N ALA A 207 7.58 -10.78 2.06
CA ALA A 207 7.80 -12.23 2.05
C ALA A 207 7.13 -12.96 3.23
N ASN A 208 7.05 -12.32 4.40
CA ASN A 208 6.44 -12.91 5.60
C ASN A 208 4.90 -12.79 5.60
N TYR A 209 4.35 -11.85 4.84
CA TYR A 209 2.91 -11.62 4.72
C TYR A 209 2.50 -11.53 3.25
N PRO A 210 2.46 -12.67 2.53
CA PRO A 210 2.15 -12.71 1.10
C PRO A 210 0.70 -12.36 0.78
N ALA A 211 -0.21 -12.37 1.76
CA ALA A 211 -1.59 -11.90 1.61
C ALA A 211 -1.76 -10.39 1.85
N GLY A 212 -0.68 -9.69 2.25
CA GLY A 212 -0.67 -8.28 2.63
C GLY A 212 -0.22 -8.14 4.08
N GLU A 213 0.86 -7.39 4.31
CA GLU A 213 1.39 -7.11 5.66
C GLU A 213 0.60 -6.01 6.35
N ILE A 214 0.42 -4.88 5.66
CA ILE A 214 -0.30 -3.71 6.14
C ILE A 214 -1.27 -3.20 5.07
N ARG A 215 -2.39 -2.65 5.52
CA ARG A 215 -3.44 -2.08 4.67
C ARG A 215 -3.85 -0.71 5.16
N GLY A 216 -4.21 0.18 4.23
CA GLY A 216 -4.82 1.48 4.55
C GLY A 216 -5.89 1.86 3.53
N GLN A 217 -7.07 2.24 3.99
CA GLN A 217 -8.15 2.71 3.12
C GLN A 217 -8.01 4.23 2.91
N LEU A 218 -8.03 4.69 1.65
CA LEU A 218 -7.90 6.11 1.29
C LEU A 218 -9.12 6.91 1.76
N ARG A 219 -8.90 8.06 2.39
CA ARG A 219 -9.95 9.03 2.75
C ARG A 219 -9.64 10.37 2.14
N GLU A 220 -10.68 11.04 1.64
CA GLU A 220 -10.60 12.45 1.27
C GLU A 220 -10.24 13.28 2.51
N VAL A 221 -9.27 14.18 2.36
CA VAL A 221 -8.87 15.16 3.37
C VAL A 221 -9.54 16.49 3.02
N ARG A 222 -10.38 17.00 3.93
CA ARG A 222 -11.07 18.29 3.81
C ARG A 222 -10.53 19.31 4.80
#